data_AF-A0A2W4MCG4-F1
#
_entry.id   AF-A0A2W4MCG4-F1
#
_cell.length_a   1.000
_cell.length_b   1.000
_cell.length_c   1.000
_cell.angle_alpha   90.00
_cell.angle_beta   90.00
_cell.angle_gamma   90.00
#
_symmetry.space_group_name_H-M   'P 1'
#
loop_
_entity.id
_entity.type
_entity.pdbx_description
1 polymer ?
#
loop_
_entity_poly.entity_id
_entity_poly.type
_entity_poly.pdbx_seq_one_letter_code
_entity_poly.pdbx_strand_id
1 'polypeptide(L)'
;MSDLLEAASAALGVPAPLVRRAAAARAAVVGATPDDILAAWSGGAPAPAAAPAAAPAAAEQSPAAEEPAAASVAAPPEPAAPAIPAFEPAPAAVAVLEEERPKLEPVPMGRRVGTAVRIGAWVGAALGVVGFLVATMTWAPAAIIPSEGAGVAVEVSPTTVLLAITAVSVVFGAVVASLSRAATSWRDPAMELSGKKSTTAWVGAAIGLVLGAAAGGLLTGAIATPVGEDGAFVHLPVLATLIVMVIGGAVLGAVTAAVPQVVGVPVAIAEDEIEETENVRKRLGATVGVPVLGAVLLAVLGLPFAYLLIQSNPPTANGPPNGATATRGGILG
;
A
#
# COMPACT_ATOMS: atom_id res chain seq x y z
N MET A 1 46.60 2.60 -9.05
CA MET A 1 45.14 2.81 -9.02
C MET A 1 44.66 3.73 -7.88
N SER A 2 45.16 3.60 -6.64
CA SER A 2 44.77 4.50 -5.53
C SER A 2 45.01 5.98 -5.85
N ASP A 3 46.19 6.30 -6.38
CA ASP A 3 46.60 7.69 -6.56
C ASP A 3 45.84 8.39 -7.69
N LEU A 4 45.48 7.63 -8.74
CA LEU A 4 44.61 8.10 -9.84
C LEU A 4 43.17 8.29 -9.36
N LEU A 5 42.69 7.42 -8.48
CA LEU A 5 41.35 7.50 -7.92
C LEU A 5 41.22 8.74 -7.01
N GLU A 6 42.21 9.02 -6.17
CA GLU A 6 42.23 10.20 -5.31
C GLU A 6 42.36 11.49 -6.13
N ALA A 7 43.20 11.51 -7.17
CA ALA A 7 43.33 12.65 -8.08
C ALA A 7 42.02 12.93 -8.85
N ALA A 8 41.34 11.89 -9.35
CA ALA A 8 40.05 12.02 -10.02
C ALA A 8 38.91 12.42 -9.05
N SER A 9 38.93 11.89 -7.83
CA SER A 9 38.02 12.27 -6.73
C SER A 9 38.14 13.75 -6.39
N ALA A 10 39.37 14.24 -6.22
CA ALA A 10 39.66 15.64 -5.97
C ALA A 10 39.27 16.55 -7.15
N ALA A 11 39.55 16.14 -8.38
CA ALA A 11 39.22 16.91 -9.59
C ALA A 11 37.70 17.04 -9.80
N LEU A 12 36.93 16.00 -9.47
CA LEU A 12 35.48 15.96 -9.65
C LEU A 12 34.70 16.46 -8.43
N GLY A 13 35.34 16.57 -7.26
CA GLY A 13 34.66 16.87 -6.00
C GLY A 13 33.69 15.77 -5.54
N VAL A 14 33.91 14.53 -5.98
CA VAL A 14 33.03 13.37 -5.74
C VAL A 14 33.80 12.31 -4.94
N PRO A 15 33.22 11.68 -3.90
CA PRO A 15 33.90 10.65 -3.10
C PRO A 15 34.48 9.49 -3.93
N ALA A 16 35.70 9.05 -3.59
CA ALA A 16 36.43 7.96 -4.23
C ALA A 16 35.62 6.66 -4.50
N PRO A 17 34.71 6.19 -3.61
CA PRO A 17 33.92 5.00 -3.88
C PRO A 17 32.96 5.15 -5.07
N LEU A 18 32.43 6.36 -5.29
CA LEU A 18 31.52 6.67 -6.40
C LEU A 18 32.29 6.85 -7.70
N VAL A 19 33.44 7.52 -7.65
CA VAL A 19 34.33 7.68 -8.82
C VAL A 19 34.81 6.32 -9.32
N ARG A 20 35.15 5.40 -8.42
CA ARG A 20 35.52 4.02 -8.78
C ARG A 20 34.39 3.27 -9.49
N ARG A 21 33.16 3.37 -8.99
CA ARG A 21 31.98 2.73 -9.62
C ARG A 21 31.67 3.36 -10.98
N ALA A 22 31.75 4.68 -11.09
CA ALA A 22 31.52 5.40 -12.34
C ALA A 22 32.59 5.09 -13.40
N ALA A 23 33.86 4.99 -13.00
CA ALA A 23 34.95 4.62 -13.90
C ALA A 23 34.78 3.20 -14.43
N ALA A 24 34.43 2.23 -13.56
CA ALA A 24 34.17 0.85 -13.97
C ALA A 24 32.97 0.74 -14.93
N ALA A 25 31.88 1.48 -14.68
CA ALA A 25 30.72 1.49 -15.57
C ALA A 25 31.05 2.08 -16.95
N ARG A 26 31.83 3.18 -17.00
CA ARG A 26 32.20 3.83 -18.26
C ARG A 26 33.23 3.03 -19.06
N ALA A 27 34.16 2.37 -18.37
CA ALA A 27 35.09 1.42 -18.94
C ALA A 27 34.37 0.28 -19.68
N ALA A 28 33.32 -0.28 -19.08
CA ALA A 28 32.51 -1.35 -19.69
C ALA A 28 31.78 -0.90 -20.97
N VAL A 29 31.33 0.36 -21.04
CA VAL A 29 30.60 0.90 -22.21
C VAL A 29 31.56 1.27 -23.36
N VAL A 30 32.73 1.78 -23.02
CA VAL A 30 33.72 2.27 -24.01
C VAL A 30 34.71 1.17 -24.43
N GLY A 31 34.71 0.02 -23.75
CA GLY A 31 35.70 -1.04 -23.96
C GLY A 31 37.11 -0.61 -23.53
N ALA A 32 37.22 0.30 -22.56
CA ALA A 32 38.48 0.81 -22.01
C ALA A 32 38.73 0.22 -20.61
N THR A 33 39.90 0.46 -20.02
CA THR A 33 40.13 0.08 -18.62
C THR A 33 39.63 1.17 -17.67
N PRO A 34 39.23 0.82 -16.43
CA PRO A 34 38.85 1.82 -15.43
C PRO A 34 39.97 2.84 -15.14
N ASP A 35 41.24 2.43 -15.22
CA ASP A 35 42.39 3.31 -15.03
C ASP A 35 42.51 4.37 -16.14
N ASP A 36 42.17 4.03 -17.40
CA ASP A 36 42.16 4.99 -18.51
C ASP A 36 41.11 6.09 -18.31
N ILE A 37 39.95 5.72 -17.76
CA ILE A 37 38.88 6.66 -17.42
C ILE A 37 39.29 7.55 -16.25
N LEU A 38 39.95 6.99 -15.22
CA LEU A 38 40.46 7.74 -14.08
C LEU A 38 41.57 8.72 -14.50
N ALA A 39 42.46 8.33 -15.42
CA ALA A 39 43.49 9.20 -15.98
C ALA A 39 42.91 10.37 -16.80
N ALA A 40 41.84 10.12 -17.56
CA ALA A 40 41.11 11.17 -18.28
C ALA A 40 40.43 12.16 -17.32
N TRP A 41 39.94 11.70 -16.17
CA TRP A 41 39.27 12.54 -15.17
C TRP A 41 40.22 13.26 -14.21
N SER A 42 41.43 12.74 -14.00
CA SER A 42 42.48 13.40 -13.20
C SER A 42 43.22 14.51 -13.96
N GLY A 43 42.80 14.82 -15.19
CA GLY A 43 43.30 15.95 -15.98
C GLY A 43 44.42 15.60 -16.97
N GLY A 44 44.63 14.32 -17.28
CA GLY A 44 45.81 13.87 -18.04
C GLY A 44 45.55 12.85 -19.14
N ALA A 45 44.58 13.08 -20.04
CA ALA A 45 44.52 12.55 -21.43
C ALA A 45 43.15 12.84 -22.07
N PRO A 46 43.05 12.95 -23.41
CA PRO A 46 41.74 13.00 -24.08
C PRO A 46 40.98 11.68 -23.87
N ALA A 47 39.72 11.79 -23.46
CA ALA A 47 38.86 10.63 -23.17
C ALA A 47 38.76 9.69 -24.39
N PRO A 48 38.84 8.36 -24.21
CA PRO A 48 38.66 7.41 -25.29
C PRO A 48 37.28 7.59 -25.91
N ALA A 49 37.23 7.77 -27.23
CA ALA A 49 36.00 7.96 -27.98
C ALA A 49 35.17 6.66 -27.96
N ALA A 50 33.86 6.80 -27.78
CA ALA A 50 32.92 5.69 -27.81
C ALA A 50 32.99 4.96 -29.15
N ALA A 51 33.24 3.64 -29.13
CA ALA A 51 33.03 2.79 -30.29
C ALA A 51 31.52 2.70 -30.59
N PRO A 52 31.09 2.70 -31.88
CA PRO A 52 29.69 2.50 -32.23
C PRO A 52 29.21 1.13 -31.73
N ALA A 53 28.05 1.11 -31.08
CA ALA A 53 27.45 -0.10 -30.53
C ALA A 53 27.26 -1.18 -31.61
N ALA A 54 28.03 -2.27 -31.52
CA ALA A 54 27.81 -3.49 -32.28
C ALA A 54 26.92 -4.44 -31.46
N ALA A 55 25.84 -4.91 -32.07
CA ALA A 55 24.93 -5.91 -31.51
C ALA A 55 25.67 -7.25 -31.25
N PRO A 56 25.35 -8.00 -30.17
CA PRO A 56 26.01 -9.27 -29.92
C PRO A 56 25.40 -10.37 -30.80
N ALA A 57 26.27 -11.03 -31.57
CA ALA A 57 26.00 -12.30 -32.23
C ALA A 57 26.76 -13.44 -31.52
N ALA A 58 26.13 -14.62 -31.58
CA ALA A 58 26.68 -15.98 -31.45
C ALA A 58 26.96 -16.55 -30.04
N ALA A 59 26.36 -17.72 -29.76
CA ALA A 59 27.08 -18.99 -29.85
C ALA A 59 26.13 -20.20 -29.73
N GLU A 60 26.13 -21.03 -30.77
CA GLU A 60 25.62 -22.40 -30.81
C GLU A 60 26.53 -23.33 -29.99
N GLN A 61 25.96 -24.37 -29.37
CA GLN A 61 26.65 -25.65 -29.09
C GLN A 61 25.61 -26.77 -28.97
N SER A 62 25.87 -27.87 -29.68
CA SER A 62 25.05 -29.09 -29.83
C SER A 62 25.83 -30.31 -29.25
N PRO A 63 25.32 -31.57 -29.23
CA PRO A 63 25.22 -32.39 -28.01
C PRO A 63 25.93 -33.76 -28.10
N ALA A 64 25.97 -34.51 -26.99
CA ALA A 64 26.22 -35.97 -26.85
C ALA A 64 26.39 -36.28 -25.34
N ALA A 65 26.07 -37.42 -24.71
CA ALA A 65 25.58 -38.77 -25.03
C ALA A 65 25.05 -39.38 -23.69
N GLU A 66 23.93 -40.12 -23.66
CA GLU A 66 23.83 -41.60 -23.56
C GLU A 66 24.12 -42.19 -22.15
N GLU A 67 23.04 -42.35 -21.34
CA GLU A 67 22.46 -43.58 -20.70
C GLU A 67 23.34 -44.86 -20.48
N PRO A 68 23.01 -45.90 -19.65
CA PRO A 68 22.08 -46.11 -18.50
C PRO A 68 22.67 -46.83 -17.24
N ALA A 69 21.86 -46.82 -16.16
CA ALA A 69 21.46 -47.90 -15.23
C ALA A 69 22.39 -49.05 -14.77
N ALA A 70 22.33 -49.35 -13.45
CA ALA A 70 22.12 -50.71 -12.94
C ALA A 70 21.64 -50.71 -11.46
N ALA A 71 20.65 -51.54 -11.18
CA ALA A 71 19.98 -51.78 -9.90
C ALA A 71 20.39 -53.14 -9.30
N SER A 72 20.27 -53.31 -7.97
CA SER A 72 20.10 -54.58 -7.21
C SER A 72 20.19 -54.22 -5.71
N VAL A 73 19.18 -54.32 -4.83
CA VAL A 73 18.22 -55.38 -4.42
C VAL A 73 18.91 -56.62 -3.83
N ALA A 74 18.85 -56.78 -2.49
CA ALA A 74 18.24 -57.93 -1.78
C ALA A 74 18.75 -58.10 -0.31
N ALA A 75 17.81 -58.25 0.62
CA ALA A 75 17.96 -58.81 1.98
C ALA A 75 17.26 -60.20 2.02
N PRO A 76 17.08 -60.94 3.15
CA PRO A 76 17.85 -61.22 4.39
C PRO A 76 18.03 -62.78 4.60
N PRO A 77 18.53 -63.29 5.75
CA PRO A 77 17.60 -63.73 6.82
C PRO A 77 18.07 -63.58 8.30
N GLU A 78 17.08 -63.42 9.19
CA GLU A 78 17.05 -63.57 10.68
C GLU A 78 17.28 -65.05 11.13
N PRO A 79 17.31 -65.47 12.43
CA PRO A 79 16.96 -64.77 13.69
C PRO A 79 17.86 -65.02 14.95
N ALA A 80 17.90 -64.08 15.88
CA ALA A 80 17.99 -64.33 17.34
C ALA A 80 17.89 -63.01 18.14
N ALA A 81 16.77 -62.82 18.83
CA ALA A 81 16.54 -61.75 19.82
C ALA A 81 17.29 -62.01 21.15
N PRO A 82 17.24 -61.13 22.16
CA PRO A 82 17.29 -59.67 22.17
C PRO A 82 18.35 -59.16 23.18
N ALA A 83 19.13 -58.15 22.82
CA ALA A 83 19.87 -57.37 23.81
C ALA A 83 19.66 -55.91 23.44
N ILE A 84 19.04 -55.15 24.34
CA ILE A 84 18.80 -53.71 24.22
C ILE A 84 20.15 -52.99 24.26
N PRO A 85 20.51 -52.15 23.27
CA PRO A 85 21.54 -51.15 23.50
C PRO A 85 21.07 -49.76 23.08
N ALA A 86 21.42 -48.79 23.92
CA ALA A 86 21.74 -47.40 23.60
C ALA A 86 20.94 -46.71 22.48
N PHE A 87 20.11 -45.74 22.88
CA PHE A 87 19.71 -44.62 22.05
C PHE A 87 20.98 -43.85 21.59
N GLU A 88 21.53 -44.19 20.43
CA GLU A 88 22.32 -43.26 19.64
C GLU A 88 21.36 -42.23 19.03
N PRO A 89 21.61 -40.92 19.18
CA PRO A 89 20.86 -39.93 18.43
C PRO A 89 21.33 -40.01 16.97
N ALA A 90 20.55 -40.67 16.13
CA ALA A 90 20.70 -40.55 14.69
C ALA A 90 20.65 -39.06 14.32
N PRO A 91 21.60 -38.52 13.52
CA PRO A 91 21.43 -37.20 12.95
C PRO A 91 20.22 -37.29 12.02
N ALA A 92 19.09 -36.76 12.48
CA ALA A 92 17.96 -36.46 11.63
C ALA A 92 18.47 -35.45 10.60
N ALA A 93 18.93 -35.96 9.46
CA ALA A 93 19.07 -35.19 8.25
C ALA A 93 17.67 -34.63 7.96
N VAL A 94 17.44 -33.40 8.41
CA VAL A 94 16.30 -32.60 8.00
C VAL A 94 16.54 -32.40 6.52
N ALA A 95 15.95 -33.26 5.70
CA ALA A 95 15.79 -32.98 4.28
C ALA A 95 14.94 -31.71 4.22
N VAL A 96 15.63 -30.57 4.12
CA VAL A 96 15.03 -29.32 3.68
C VAL A 96 14.56 -29.62 2.27
N LEU A 97 13.29 -29.97 2.15
CA LEU A 97 12.58 -29.90 0.89
C LEU A 97 12.56 -28.42 0.54
N GLU A 98 13.56 -28.01 -0.22
CA GLU A 98 13.59 -26.72 -0.89
C GLU A 98 12.43 -26.77 -1.89
N GLU A 99 11.27 -26.31 -1.44
CA GLU A 99 10.07 -26.18 -2.25
C GLU A 99 10.41 -25.16 -3.32
N GLU A 100 10.82 -25.65 -4.49
CA GLU A 100 11.20 -24.88 -5.66
C GLU A 100 9.97 -24.08 -6.09
N ARG A 101 9.85 -22.87 -5.54
CA ARG A 101 8.73 -21.98 -5.86
C ARG A 101 8.78 -21.75 -7.36
N PRO A 102 7.68 -22.05 -8.10
CA PRO A 102 7.67 -21.81 -9.52
C PRO A 102 8.00 -20.35 -9.76
N LYS A 103 8.97 -20.10 -10.64
CA LYS A 103 9.45 -18.74 -10.93
C LYS A 103 8.31 -17.97 -11.62
N LEU A 104 7.54 -17.25 -10.82
CA LEU A 104 6.41 -16.45 -11.28
C LEU A 104 6.95 -15.22 -12.02
N GLU A 105 6.38 -14.92 -13.18
CA GLU A 105 6.76 -13.71 -13.92
C GLU A 105 6.19 -12.47 -13.23
N PRO A 106 7.00 -11.41 -13.04
CA PRO A 106 6.54 -10.20 -12.35
C PRO A 106 5.49 -9.46 -13.18
N VAL A 107 4.31 -9.27 -12.59
CA VAL A 107 3.22 -8.51 -13.22
C VAL A 107 3.52 -7.02 -13.16
N PRO A 108 3.36 -6.26 -14.27
CA PRO A 108 3.61 -4.82 -14.27
C PRO A 108 2.69 -4.09 -13.28
N MET A 109 3.25 -3.14 -12.55
CA MET A 109 2.58 -2.40 -11.47
C MET A 109 1.24 -1.80 -11.89
N GLY A 110 1.15 -1.23 -13.11
CA GLY A 110 -0.09 -0.65 -13.63
C GLY A 110 -1.25 -1.65 -13.74
N ARG A 111 -0.97 -2.90 -14.12
CA ARG A 111 -2.01 -3.95 -14.16
C ARG A 111 -2.40 -4.43 -12.78
N ARG A 112 -1.45 -4.53 -11.85
CA ARG A 112 -1.70 -4.89 -10.45
C ARG A 112 -2.62 -3.89 -9.79
N VAL A 113 -2.25 -2.60 -9.86
CA VAL A 113 -3.04 -1.50 -9.31
C VAL A 113 -4.39 -1.39 -10.02
N GLY A 114 -4.44 -1.44 -11.35
CA GLY A 114 -5.70 -1.35 -12.10
C GLY A 114 -6.68 -2.49 -11.77
N THR A 115 -6.17 -3.71 -11.59
CA THR A 115 -7.00 -4.87 -11.19
C THR A 115 -7.50 -4.72 -9.75
N ALA A 116 -6.62 -4.33 -8.83
CA ALA A 116 -6.98 -4.10 -7.44
C ALA A 116 -8.00 -2.97 -7.29
N VAL A 117 -7.85 -1.87 -8.03
CA VAL A 117 -8.81 -0.75 -8.05
C VAL A 117 -10.18 -1.22 -8.50
N ARG A 118 -10.27 -2.01 -9.58
CA ARG A 118 -11.55 -2.52 -10.08
C ARG A 118 -12.22 -3.45 -9.09
N ILE A 119 -11.46 -4.40 -8.53
CA ILE A 119 -11.97 -5.34 -7.51
C ILE A 119 -12.41 -4.56 -6.27
N GLY A 120 -11.55 -3.69 -5.76
CA GLY A 120 -11.82 -2.85 -4.59
C GLY A 120 -13.05 -1.97 -4.78
N ALA A 121 -13.24 -1.38 -5.97
CA ALA A 121 -14.41 -0.57 -6.28
C ALA A 121 -15.71 -1.38 -6.22
N TRP A 122 -15.73 -2.59 -6.80
CA TRP A 122 -16.90 -3.47 -6.76
C TRP A 122 -17.21 -3.97 -5.34
N VAL A 123 -16.19 -4.41 -4.61
CA VAL A 123 -16.33 -4.85 -3.22
C VAL A 123 -16.83 -3.68 -2.36
N GLY A 124 -16.24 -2.50 -2.52
CA GLY A 124 -16.63 -1.28 -1.81
C GLY A 124 -18.05 -0.83 -2.13
N ALA A 125 -18.47 -0.87 -3.40
CA ALA A 125 -19.84 -0.56 -3.80
C ALA A 125 -20.86 -1.53 -3.17
N ALA A 126 -20.55 -2.83 -3.19
CA ALA A 126 -21.39 -3.85 -2.56
C ALA A 126 -21.50 -3.63 -1.04
N LEU A 127 -20.39 -3.33 -0.37
CA LEU A 127 -20.40 -2.95 1.04
C LEU A 127 -21.18 -1.66 1.27
N GLY A 128 -21.15 -0.68 0.36
CA GLY A 128 -21.97 0.54 0.43
C GLY A 128 -23.47 0.22 0.43
N VAL A 129 -23.92 -0.68 -0.45
CA VAL A 129 -25.31 -1.17 -0.47
C VAL A 129 -25.66 -1.87 0.85
N VAL A 130 -24.82 -2.80 1.30
CA VAL A 130 -25.05 -3.54 2.55
C VAL A 130 -25.07 -2.60 3.75
N GLY A 131 -24.13 -1.66 3.82
CA GLY A 131 -24.03 -0.65 4.87
C GLY A 131 -25.27 0.24 4.90
N PHE A 132 -25.79 0.65 3.73
CA PHE A 132 -27.05 1.37 3.64
C PHE A 132 -28.21 0.53 4.19
N LEU A 133 -28.36 -0.73 3.76
CA LEU A 133 -29.43 -1.60 4.25
C LEU A 133 -29.38 -1.77 5.78
N VAL A 134 -28.18 -1.98 6.34
CA VAL A 134 -27.99 -2.05 7.80
C VAL A 134 -28.34 -0.72 8.47
N ALA A 135 -27.95 0.42 7.89
CA ALA A 135 -28.32 1.73 8.41
C ALA A 135 -29.84 1.98 8.34
N THR A 136 -30.54 1.50 7.30
CA THR A 136 -32.00 1.65 7.23
C THR A 136 -32.72 0.92 8.37
N MET A 137 -32.16 -0.18 8.91
CA MET A 137 -32.75 -0.86 10.07
C MET A 137 -32.71 -0.01 11.33
N THR A 138 -31.73 0.87 11.47
CA THR A 138 -31.60 1.77 12.64
C THR A 138 -32.29 3.11 12.41
N TRP A 139 -32.39 3.57 11.16
CA TRP A 139 -32.94 4.89 10.80
C TRP A 139 -34.41 4.87 10.40
N ALA A 140 -35.00 3.71 10.12
CA ALA A 140 -36.42 3.60 9.74
C ALA A 140 -37.39 4.30 10.72
N PRO A 141 -37.19 4.25 12.06
CA PRO A 141 -38.08 4.96 13.00
C PRO A 141 -37.97 6.49 12.92
N ALA A 142 -36.88 7.02 12.38
CA ALA A 142 -36.60 8.45 12.25
C ALA A 142 -36.90 8.98 10.83
N ALA A 143 -37.56 8.17 9.98
CA ALA A 143 -37.92 8.55 8.63
C ALA A 143 -39.15 9.48 8.62
N ILE A 144 -39.03 10.60 7.89
CA ILE A 144 -40.06 11.62 7.74
C ILE A 144 -40.22 12.03 6.28
N ILE A 145 -41.33 12.71 5.98
CA ILE A 145 -41.55 13.41 4.71
C ILE A 145 -41.49 14.91 5.03
N PRO A 146 -40.40 15.62 4.67
CA PRO A 146 -40.13 16.97 5.18
C PRO A 146 -41.07 18.05 4.61
N SER A 147 -41.68 17.82 3.45
CA SER A 147 -42.75 18.68 2.90
C SER A 147 -43.59 17.90 1.89
N GLU A 148 -44.81 18.36 1.61
CA GLU A 148 -45.67 17.72 0.61
C GLU A 148 -44.99 17.68 -0.77
N GLY A 149 -44.78 16.48 -1.30
CA GLY A 149 -44.08 16.25 -2.57
C GLY A 149 -42.56 16.02 -2.45
N ALA A 150 -41.96 16.15 -1.26
CA ALA A 150 -40.56 15.82 -1.04
C ALA A 150 -40.34 14.31 -0.87
N GLY A 151 -39.11 13.85 -1.18
CA GLY A 151 -38.69 12.47 -0.92
C GLY A 151 -38.52 12.18 0.58
N VAL A 152 -38.53 10.89 0.94
CA VAL A 152 -38.30 10.43 2.32
C VAL A 152 -36.92 10.87 2.80
N ALA A 153 -36.86 11.46 3.98
CA ALA A 153 -35.64 11.87 4.65
C ALA A 153 -35.56 11.27 6.07
N VAL A 154 -34.35 11.16 6.61
CA VAL A 154 -34.14 10.73 8.00
C VAL A 154 -33.65 11.93 8.80
N GLU A 155 -34.28 12.20 9.95
CA GLU A 155 -33.81 13.21 10.89
C GLU A 155 -32.79 12.61 11.86
N VAL A 156 -31.55 13.10 11.83
CA VAL A 156 -30.46 12.57 12.67
C VAL A 156 -29.56 13.71 13.14
N SER A 157 -28.92 13.55 14.29
CA SER A 157 -27.86 14.45 14.74
C SER A 157 -26.62 14.33 13.83
N PRO A 158 -26.05 15.46 13.34
CA PRO A 158 -24.86 15.43 12.48
C PRO A 158 -23.65 14.76 13.15
N THR A 159 -23.48 14.91 14.47
CA THR A 159 -22.40 14.27 15.22
C THR A 159 -22.54 12.74 15.20
N THR A 160 -23.75 12.22 15.41
CA THR A 160 -24.02 10.78 15.37
C THR A 160 -23.74 10.20 13.98
N VAL A 161 -24.14 10.91 12.93
CA VAL A 161 -23.89 10.50 11.54
C VAL A 161 -22.39 10.45 11.25
N LEU A 162 -21.64 11.49 11.62
CA LEU A 162 -20.18 11.55 11.44
C LEU A 162 -19.49 10.38 12.15
N LEU A 163 -19.81 10.15 13.42
CA LEU A 163 -19.22 9.07 14.21
C LEU A 163 -19.57 7.70 13.65
N ALA A 164 -20.83 7.47 13.27
CA ALA A 164 -21.29 6.21 12.70
C ALA A 164 -20.58 5.91 11.37
N ILE A 165 -20.52 6.88 10.45
CA ILE A 165 -19.86 6.70 9.15
C ILE A 165 -18.36 6.45 9.36
N THR A 166 -17.72 7.19 10.26
CA THR A 166 -16.30 7.01 10.55
C THR A 166 -16.04 5.59 11.09
N ALA A 167 -16.79 5.16 12.10
CA ALA A 167 -16.62 3.85 12.71
C ALA A 167 -16.87 2.69 11.73
N VAL A 168 -17.94 2.78 10.93
CA VAL A 168 -18.26 1.77 9.91
C VAL A 168 -17.18 1.74 8.83
N SER A 169 -16.66 2.89 8.41
CA SER A 169 -15.64 2.98 7.37
C SER A 169 -14.32 2.32 7.79
N VAL A 170 -13.97 2.31 9.08
CA VAL A 170 -12.81 1.56 9.60
C VAL A 170 -12.97 0.06 9.34
N VAL A 171 -14.13 -0.49 9.69
CA VAL A 171 -14.43 -1.92 9.48
C VAL A 171 -14.45 -2.23 7.98
N PHE A 172 -15.12 -1.38 7.19
CA PHE A 172 -15.18 -1.54 5.75
C PHE A 172 -13.79 -1.52 5.12
N GLY A 173 -12.94 -0.55 5.48
CA GLY A 173 -11.58 -0.48 4.99
C GLY A 173 -10.77 -1.75 5.28
N ALA A 174 -10.87 -2.30 6.49
CA ALA A 174 -10.20 -3.56 6.85
C ALA A 174 -10.70 -4.74 6.00
N VAL A 175 -12.02 -4.84 5.81
CA VAL A 175 -12.66 -5.89 5.01
C VAL A 175 -12.26 -5.75 3.54
N VAL A 176 -12.36 -4.56 2.95
CA VAL A 176 -12.02 -4.35 1.53
C VAL A 176 -10.55 -4.63 1.28
N ALA A 177 -9.63 -4.17 2.13
CA ALA A 177 -8.20 -4.44 1.97
C ALA A 177 -7.92 -5.95 1.98
N SER A 178 -8.57 -6.69 2.89
CA SER A 178 -8.38 -8.13 3.05
C SER A 178 -8.95 -8.91 1.85
N LEU A 179 -10.20 -8.63 1.48
CA LEU A 179 -10.87 -9.29 0.35
C LEU A 179 -10.18 -8.97 -0.96
N SER A 180 -9.84 -7.70 -1.20
CA SER A 180 -9.21 -7.29 -2.45
C SER A 180 -7.84 -7.93 -2.62
N ARG A 181 -7.04 -8.01 -1.54
CA ARG A 181 -5.74 -8.71 -1.57
C ARG A 181 -5.93 -10.18 -1.91
N ALA A 182 -6.86 -10.87 -1.25
CA ALA A 182 -7.13 -12.28 -1.51
C ALA A 182 -7.65 -12.52 -2.94
N ALA A 183 -8.55 -11.66 -3.42
CA ALA A 183 -9.09 -11.74 -4.77
C ALA A 183 -8.02 -11.48 -5.85
N THR A 184 -7.09 -10.54 -5.60
CA THR A 184 -5.96 -10.32 -6.52
C THR A 184 -5.02 -11.52 -6.57
N SER A 185 -4.65 -12.11 -5.43
CA SER A 185 -3.78 -13.29 -5.41
C SER A 185 -4.46 -14.52 -6.01
N TRP A 186 -5.78 -14.64 -5.87
CA TRP A 186 -6.52 -15.74 -6.49
C TRP A 186 -6.62 -15.58 -8.01
N ARG A 187 -6.70 -14.34 -8.51
CA ARG A 187 -6.74 -14.05 -9.95
C ARG A 187 -5.39 -14.28 -10.62
N ASP A 188 -4.30 -13.92 -9.94
CA ASP A 188 -2.94 -14.13 -10.42
C ASP A 188 -2.00 -14.35 -9.22
N PRO A 189 -1.43 -15.56 -9.05
CA PRO A 189 -0.49 -15.85 -7.98
C PRO A 189 0.71 -14.91 -7.93
N ALA A 190 1.14 -14.35 -9.08
CA ALA A 190 2.26 -13.41 -9.15
C ALA A 190 1.93 -12.04 -8.49
N MET A 191 0.66 -11.75 -8.23
CA MET A 191 0.22 -10.56 -7.49
C MET A 191 0.18 -10.75 -5.98
N GLU A 192 0.50 -11.94 -5.46
CA GLU A 192 0.59 -12.15 -4.02
C GLU A 192 1.67 -11.25 -3.41
N LEU A 193 1.39 -10.69 -2.23
CA LEU A 193 2.33 -9.85 -1.50
C LEU A 193 3.03 -10.66 -0.41
N SER A 194 4.31 -10.42 -0.16
CA SER A 194 5.09 -11.12 0.87
C SER A 194 4.76 -10.71 2.32
N GLY A 195 4.15 -9.54 2.52
CA GLY A 195 3.85 -9.01 3.86
C GLY A 195 2.70 -9.73 4.58
N LYS A 196 2.58 -9.56 5.90
CA LYS A 196 1.51 -10.18 6.71
C LYS A 196 0.11 -9.71 6.28
N LYS A 197 -0.85 -10.64 6.23
CA LYS A 197 -2.27 -10.34 5.91
C LYS A 197 -2.89 -9.37 6.93
N SER A 198 -2.54 -9.48 8.20
CA SER A 198 -3.01 -8.57 9.27
C SER A 198 -2.55 -7.12 9.06
N THR A 199 -1.34 -6.90 8.55
CA THR A 199 -0.85 -5.55 8.22
C THR A 199 -1.71 -4.91 7.13
N THR A 200 -2.16 -5.69 6.13
CA THR A 200 -3.06 -5.19 5.08
C THR A 200 -4.42 -4.77 5.64
N ALA A 201 -4.98 -5.57 6.55
CA ALA A 201 -6.22 -5.22 7.23
C ALA A 201 -6.09 -3.93 8.06
N TRP A 202 -4.99 -3.75 8.79
CA TRP A 202 -4.73 -2.53 9.57
C TRP A 202 -4.53 -1.29 8.70
N VAL A 203 -3.82 -1.42 7.58
CA VAL A 203 -3.69 -0.33 6.60
C VAL A 203 -5.07 0.03 6.04
N GLY A 204 -5.89 -0.97 5.72
CA GLY A 204 -7.27 -0.76 5.31
C GLY A 204 -8.11 -0.03 6.36
N ALA A 205 -8.00 -0.43 7.62
CA ALA A 205 -8.68 0.22 8.75
C ALA A 205 -8.28 1.69 8.90
N ALA A 206 -6.99 2.00 8.77
CA ALA A 206 -6.47 3.36 8.84
C ALA A 206 -6.97 4.25 7.70
N ILE A 207 -6.97 3.72 6.46
CA ILE A 207 -7.54 4.42 5.29
C ILE A 207 -9.04 4.64 5.50
N GLY A 208 -9.75 3.63 5.99
CA GLY A 208 -11.16 3.68 6.35
C GLY A 208 -11.48 4.75 7.38
N LEU A 209 -10.63 4.92 8.40
CA LEU A 209 -10.78 5.97 9.41
C LEU A 209 -10.70 7.37 8.77
N VAL A 210 -9.66 7.62 7.97
CA VAL A 210 -9.43 8.93 7.35
C VAL A 210 -10.52 9.26 6.34
N LEU A 211 -10.82 8.33 5.43
CA LEU A 211 -11.84 8.53 4.41
C LEU A 211 -13.25 8.54 5.00
N GLY A 212 -13.50 7.77 6.07
CA GLY A 212 -14.77 7.77 6.79
C GLY A 212 -15.06 9.10 7.48
N ALA A 213 -14.06 9.70 8.14
CA ALA A 213 -14.21 11.03 8.72
C ALA A 213 -14.48 12.09 7.64
N ALA A 214 -13.77 12.02 6.51
CA ALA A 214 -13.99 12.92 5.38
C ALA A 214 -15.38 12.73 4.76
N ALA A 215 -15.80 11.48 4.54
CA ALA A 215 -17.11 11.16 3.97
C ALA A 215 -18.26 11.56 4.90
N GLY A 216 -18.12 11.34 6.21
CA GLY A 216 -19.10 11.77 7.20
C GLY A 216 -19.25 13.29 7.22
N GLY A 217 -18.14 14.03 7.17
CA GLY A 217 -18.18 15.49 7.09
C GLY A 217 -18.77 16.02 5.78
N LEU A 218 -18.49 15.37 4.64
CA LEU A 218 -19.10 15.72 3.36
C LEU A 218 -20.60 15.45 3.36
N LEU A 219 -21.03 14.33 3.93
CA LEU A 219 -22.42 13.93 3.96
C LEU A 219 -23.25 14.87 4.84
N THR A 220 -22.72 15.28 6.00
CA THR A 220 -23.38 16.26 6.90
C THR A 220 -23.24 17.71 6.44
N GLY A 221 -22.19 18.05 5.67
CA GLY A 221 -21.93 19.42 5.24
C GLY A 221 -22.50 19.79 3.86
N ALA A 222 -22.66 18.83 2.94
CA ALA A 222 -23.01 19.11 1.55
C ALA A 222 -24.31 18.46 1.06
N ILE A 223 -24.72 17.34 1.65
CA ILE A 223 -25.91 16.56 1.21
C ILE A 223 -27.10 16.78 2.13
N ALA A 224 -26.79 16.88 3.41
CA ALA A 224 -27.66 17.18 4.52
C ALA A 224 -28.29 18.57 4.45
N THR A 225 -29.58 18.68 4.79
CA THR A 225 -30.21 19.98 5.04
C THR A 225 -30.37 20.19 6.56
N PRO A 226 -29.79 21.27 7.13
CA PRO A 226 -29.88 21.54 8.57
C PRO A 226 -31.30 21.96 8.97
N VAL A 227 -31.71 21.55 10.18
CA VAL A 227 -33.04 21.80 10.75
C VAL A 227 -32.95 21.98 12.27
N GLY A 228 -33.94 22.68 12.82
CA GLY A 228 -33.96 23.11 14.21
C GLY A 228 -33.16 24.40 14.45
N GLU A 229 -33.23 24.92 15.68
CA GLU A 229 -32.35 26.02 16.11
C GLU A 229 -30.89 25.59 15.98
N ASP A 230 -30.08 26.49 15.40
CA ASP A 230 -28.64 26.31 15.17
C ASP A 230 -28.21 25.04 14.41
N GLY A 231 -29.14 24.37 13.71
CA GLY A 231 -28.83 23.15 12.96
C GLY A 231 -28.58 21.93 13.85
N ALA A 232 -29.24 21.86 15.01
CA ALA A 232 -29.14 20.74 15.95
C ALA A 232 -29.43 19.37 15.29
N PHE A 233 -30.30 19.36 14.28
CA PHE A 233 -30.63 18.18 13.48
C PHE A 233 -30.37 18.40 12.00
N VAL A 234 -30.34 17.28 11.28
CA VAL A 234 -30.12 17.26 9.85
C VAL A 234 -31.10 16.29 9.21
N HIS A 235 -31.72 16.70 8.11
CA HIS A 235 -32.45 15.80 7.23
C HIS A 235 -31.53 15.21 6.17
N LEU A 236 -31.48 13.88 6.13
CA LEU A 236 -30.75 13.10 5.16
C LEU A 236 -31.70 12.48 4.14
N PRO A 237 -31.72 12.97 2.88
CA PRO A 237 -32.55 12.36 1.84
C PRO A 237 -32.12 10.91 1.60
N VAL A 238 -33.05 9.97 1.75
CA VAL A 238 -32.76 8.51 1.75
C VAL A 238 -32.12 8.06 0.43
N LEU A 239 -32.67 8.51 -0.71
CA LEU A 239 -32.16 8.15 -2.03
C LEU A 239 -30.75 8.71 -2.29
N ALA A 240 -30.52 9.98 -1.96
CA ALA A 240 -29.20 10.59 -2.12
C ALA A 240 -28.18 9.90 -1.21
N THR A 241 -28.57 9.57 0.02
CA THR A 241 -27.73 8.85 0.98
C THR A 241 -27.33 7.47 0.46
N LEU A 242 -28.25 6.71 -0.15
CA LEU A 242 -27.94 5.45 -0.82
C LEU A 242 -26.90 5.66 -1.93
N ILE A 243 -27.11 6.62 -2.82
CA ILE A 243 -26.19 6.90 -3.95
C ILE A 243 -24.80 7.26 -3.42
N VAL A 244 -24.73 8.12 -2.41
CA VAL A 244 -23.47 8.53 -1.78
C VAL A 244 -22.79 7.34 -1.09
N MET A 245 -23.53 6.46 -0.42
CA MET A 245 -22.94 5.26 0.19
C MET A 245 -22.39 4.28 -0.86
N VAL A 246 -23.06 4.10 -1.99
CA VAL A 246 -22.59 3.22 -3.07
C VAL A 246 -21.34 3.81 -3.74
N ILE A 247 -21.38 5.10 -4.13
CA ILE A 247 -20.25 5.77 -4.77
C ILE A 247 -19.08 5.92 -3.80
N GLY A 248 -19.35 6.39 -2.58
CA GLY A 248 -18.37 6.54 -1.52
C GLY A 248 -17.74 5.21 -1.13
N GLY A 249 -18.54 4.15 -1.04
CA GLY A 249 -18.06 2.77 -0.86
C GLY A 249 -17.14 2.33 -2.00
N ALA A 250 -17.50 2.60 -3.25
CA ALA A 250 -16.66 2.27 -4.41
C ALA A 250 -15.32 3.02 -4.39
N VAL A 251 -15.33 4.32 -4.09
CA VAL A 251 -14.11 5.13 -3.99
C VAL A 251 -13.24 4.66 -2.82
N LEU A 252 -13.83 4.47 -1.64
CA LEU A 252 -13.15 3.93 -0.47
C LEU A 252 -12.49 2.59 -0.80
N GLY A 253 -13.23 1.69 -1.43
CA GLY A 253 -12.74 0.37 -1.77
C GLY A 253 -11.64 0.38 -2.83
N ALA A 254 -11.77 1.23 -3.86
CA ALA A 254 -10.74 1.43 -4.88
C ALA A 254 -9.42 1.91 -4.28
N VAL A 255 -9.47 2.95 -3.45
CA VAL A 255 -8.28 3.52 -2.78
C VAL A 255 -7.67 2.50 -1.82
N THR A 256 -8.52 1.86 -1.01
CA THR A 256 -8.09 0.88 -0.01
C THR A 256 -7.44 -0.36 -0.63
N ALA A 257 -7.90 -0.80 -1.79
CA ALA A 257 -7.32 -1.93 -2.52
C ALA A 257 -6.02 -1.56 -3.26
N ALA A 258 -5.90 -0.31 -3.72
CA ALA A 258 -4.71 0.17 -4.44
C ALA A 258 -3.48 0.30 -3.53
N VAL A 259 -3.65 0.85 -2.32
CA VAL A 259 -2.52 1.16 -1.44
C VAL A 259 -1.64 -0.06 -1.11
N PRO A 260 -2.18 -1.24 -0.73
CA PRO A 260 -1.37 -2.43 -0.51
C PRO A 260 -0.60 -2.89 -1.74
N GLN A 261 -1.13 -2.67 -2.96
CA GLN A 261 -0.43 -3.04 -4.18
C GLN A 261 0.71 -2.08 -4.52
N VAL A 262 0.58 -0.80 -4.14
CA VAL A 262 1.62 0.21 -4.35
C VAL A 262 2.78 0.04 -3.37
N VAL A 263 2.48 -0.28 -2.11
CA VAL A 263 3.48 -0.32 -1.03
C VAL A 263 3.99 -1.74 -0.75
N GLY A 264 3.23 -2.76 -1.16
CA GLY A 264 3.56 -4.17 -0.93
C GLY A 264 4.57 -4.72 -1.93
N VAL A 265 5.44 -5.60 -1.44
CA VAL A 265 6.41 -6.34 -2.27
C VAL A 265 5.72 -7.59 -2.83
N PRO A 266 5.55 -7.71 -4.16
CA PRO A 266 5.04 -8.93 -4.76
C PRO A 266 6.01 -10.11 -4.56
N VAL A 267 5.48 -11.33 -4.53
CA VAL A 267 6.25 -12.58 -4.36
C VAL A 267 7.06 -12.92 -5.62
N ALA A 268 6.65 -12.42 -6.80
CA ALA A 268 7.28 -12.71 -8.09
C ALA A 268 8.53 -11.86 -8.41
N ILE A 269 9.15 -11.18 -7.43
CA ILE A 269 10.38 -10.39 -7.65
C ILE A 269 11.60 -11.31 -7.68
N ALA A 270 12.55 -11.01 -8.57
CA ALA A 270 13.82 -11.71 -8.65
C ALA A 270 14.67 -11.49 -7.38
N GLU A 271 15.38 -12.51 -6.92
CA GLU A 271 16.09 -12.46 -5.63
C GLU A 271 17.11 -11.32 -5.52
N ASP A 272 17.72 -10.94 -6.63
CA ASP A 272 18.68 -9.85 -6.75
C ASP A 272 18.05 -8.45 -6.67
N GLU A 273 16.74 -8.32 -6.91
CA GLU A 273 16.00 -7.05 -6.86
C GLU A 273 15.32 -6.79 -5.50
N ILE A 274 15.34 -7.77 -4.59
CA ILE A 274 14.64 -7.69 -3.29
C ILE A 274 15.19 -6.54 -2.44
N GLU A 275 16.51 -6.43 -2.29
CA GLU A 275 17.15 -5.42 -1.43
C GLU A 275 16.87 -3.99 -1.92
N GLU A 276 16.95 -3.76 -3.23
CA GLU A 276 16.63 -2.46 -3.82
C GLU A 276 15.16 -2.11 -3.60
N THR A 277 14.27 -3.07 -3.82
CA THR A 277 12.83 -2.90 -3.59
C THR A 277 12.52 -2.56 -2.13
N GLU A 278 13.17 -3.22 -1.17
CA GLU A 278 13.02 -2.92 0.25
C GLU A 278 13.47 -1.51 0.61
N ASN A 279 14.58 -1.05 0.03
CA ASN A 279 15.10 0.30 0.25
C ASN A 279 14.17 1.37 -0.32
N VAL A 280 13.64 1.18 -1.53
CA VAL A 280 12.64 2.08 -2.13
C VAL A 280 11.36 2.09 -1.28
N ARG A 281 10.88 0.91 -0.85
CA ARG A 281 9.71 0.78 0.03
C ARG A 281 9.92 1.53 1.34
N LYS A 282 11.10 1.46 1.96
CA LYS A 282 11.38 2.17 3.22
C LYS A 282 11.29 3.69 3.04
N ARG A 283 11.78 4.22 1.92
CA ARG A 283 11.68 5.65 1.56
C ARG A 283 10.25 6.07 1.25
N LEU A 284 9.53 5.27 0.47
CA LEU A 284 8.13 5.51 0.13
C LEU A 284 7.24 5.43 1.37
N GLY A 285 7.47 4.44 2.21
CA GLY A 285 6.79 4.24 3.49
C GLY A 285 7.04 5.38 4.47
N ALA A 286 8.23 5.97 4.51
CA ALA A 286 8.47 7.18 5.30
C ALA A 286 7.73 8.40 4.73
N THR A 287 7.71 8.56 3.40
CA THR A 287 7.09 9.72 2.73
C THR A 287 5.56 9.70 2.84
N VAL A 288 4.94 8.53 2.69
CA VAL A 288 3.47 8.37 2.74
C VAL A 288 3.00 8.03 4.16
N GLY A 289 3.77 7.24 4.91
CA GLY A 289 3.40 6.79 6.25
C GLY A 289 3.38 7.91 7.28
N VAL A 290 4.28 8.88 7.21
CA VAL A 290 4.31 10.03 8.14
C VAL A 290 3.03 10.89 8.05
N PRO A 291 2.59 11.39 6.88
CA PRO A 291 1.35 12.17 6.80
C PRO A 291 0.11 11.34 7.13
N VAL A 292 0.05 10.06 6.75
CA VAL A 292 -1.08 9.18 7.11
C VAL A 292 -1.14 8.97 8.62
N LEU A 293 -0.01 8.71 9.28
CA LEU A 293 0.06 8.58 10.74
C LEU A 293 -0.36 9.89 11.41
N GLY A 294 0.08 11.04 10.89
CA GLY A 294 -0.35 12.35 11.35
C GLY A 294 -1.87 12.55 11.25
N ALA A 295 -2.48 12.18 10.11
CA ALA A 295 -3.92 12.26 9.92
C ALA A 295 -4.69 11.32 10.87
N VAL A 296 -4.20 10.09 11.07
CA VAL A 296 -4.79 9.13 12.00
C VAL A 296 -4.69 9.63 13.44
N LEU A 297 -3.54 10.14 13.86
CA LEU A 297 -3.37 10.72 15.20
C LEU A 297 -4.25 11.96 15.40
N LEU A 298 -4.38 12.81 14.39
CA LEU A 298 -5.31 13.94 14.43
C LEU A 298 -6.75 13.46 14.59
N ALA A 299 -7.17 12.43 13.85
CA ALA A 299 -8.52 11.91 13.93
C ALA A 299 -8.82 11.16 15.24
N VAL A 300 -7.87 10.40 15.78
CA VAL A 300 -8.06 9.58 16.99
C VAL A 300 -7.82 10.36 18.28
N LEU A 301 -6.87 11.28 18.30
CA LEU A 301 -6.49 12.02 19.51
C LEU A 301 -6.86 13.49 19.40
N GLY A 302 -6.55 14.12 18.27
CA GLY A 302 -6.77 15.56 18.06
C GLY A 302 -8.25 15.95 18.08
N LEU A 303 -9.10 15.31 17.28
CA LEU A 303 -10.53 15.63 17.19
C LEU A 303 -11.27 15.39 18.52
N PRO A 304 -11.09 14.25 19.22
CA PRO A 304 -11.75 14.05 20.51
C PRO A 304 -11.26 15.02 21.58
N PHE A 305 -9.95 15.33 21.61
CA PHE A 305 -9.42 16.31 22.55
C PHE A 305 -9.95 17.72 22.28
N ALA A 306 -9.99 18.15 21.01
CA ALA A 306 -10.57 19.42 20.62
C ALA A 306 -12.06 19.49 20.99
N TYR A 307 -12.81 18.41 20.79
CA TYR A 307 -14.20 18.30 21.20
C TYR A 307 -14.38 18.48 22.72
N LEU A 308 -13.54 17.82 23.52
CA LEU A 308 -13.56 17.97 24.98
C LEU A 308 -13.24 19.41 25.41
N LEU A 309 -12.31 20.10 24.72
CA LEU A 309 -12.00 21.51 24.99
C LEU A 309 -13.16 22.45 24.63
N ILE A 310 -13.86 22.18 23.53
CA ILE A 310 -15.04 22.97 23.14
C ILE A 310 -16.17 22.77 24.17
N GLN A 311 -16.38 21.55 24.66
CA GLN A 311 -17.37 21.30 25.71
C GLN A 311 -16.99 21.94 27.05
N SER A 312 -15.70 21.96 27.41
CA SER A 312 -15.26 22.51 28.69
C SER A 312 -15.23 24.04 28.73
N ASN A 313 -15.30 24.70 27.57
CA ASN A 313 -15.38 26.15 27.44
C ASN A 313 -16.64 26.58 26.68
N PRO A 314 -17.83 26.54 27.30
CA PRO A 314 -19.04 27.05 26.64
C PRO A 314 -18.82 28.52 26.28
N PRO A 315 -19.14 28.95 25.04
CA PRO A 315 -19.00 30.34 24.67
C PRO A 315 -19.81 31.18 25.66
N THR A 316 -19.13 32.07 26.36
CA THR A 316 -19.75 33.02 27.28
C THR A 316 -20.84 33.77 26.52
N ALA A 317 -22.10 33.56 26.91
CA ALA A 317 -23.31 34.10 26.28
C ALA A 317 -23.48 35.62 26.49
N ASN A 318 -22.43 36.42 26.29
CA ASN A 318 -22.44 37.88 26.44
C ASN A 318 -21.57 38.59 25.38
N GLY A 319 -21.78 38.28 24.10
CA GLY A 319 -21.24 39.06 22.98
C GLY A 319 -22.34 39.29 21.94
N PRO A 320 -22.48 40.50 21.36
CA PRO A 320 -23.60 40.81 20.47
C PRO A 320 -23.52 39.99 19.16
N PRO A 321 -24.66 39.75 18.50
CA PRO A 321 -24.74 38.84 17.37
C PRO A 321 -24.20 39.53 16.12
N ASN A 322 -22.96 39.21 15.74
CA ASN A 322 -22.43 39.61 14.44
C ASN A 322 -22.52 38.44 13.47
N GLY A 323 -23.72 38.23 12.95
CA GLY A 323 -23.86 37.69 11.61
C GLY A 323 -23.49 38.78 10.61
N ALA A 324 -22.30 38.69 10.01
CA ALA A 324 -22.00 39.22 8.68
C ALA A 324 -20.52 38.98 8.32
N THR A 325 -20.32 38.51 7.09
CA THR A 325 -19.14 38.77 6.24
C THR A 325 -17.79 38.21 6.68
N ALA A 326 -17.46 37.02 6.14
CA ALA A 326 -16.07 36.68 5.79
C ALA A 326 -16.02 36.03 4.41
N THR A 327 -16.51 36.77 3.42
CA THR A 327 -16.02 36.65 2.04
C THR A 327 -15.28 37.95 1.75
N ARG A 328 -14.03 37.83 1.28
CA ARG A 328 -13.26 38.79 0.46
C ARG A 328 -12.11 39.56 1.14
N GLY A 329 -10.90 39.32 0.60
CA GLY A 329 -9.71 40.18 0.62
C GLY A 329 -8.77 39.88 1.78
N GLY A 330 -7.48 39.56 1.62
CA GLY A 330 -6.57 39.77 0.52
C GLY A 330 -5.23 40.23 1.11
N ILE A 331 -4.13 39.59 0.70
CA ILE A 331 -2.82 40.19 0.39
C ILE A 331 -2.15 41.10 1.46
N LEU A 332 -0.92 40.71 1.80
CA LEU A 332 0.20 41.46 2.40
C LEU A 332 0.22 41.67 3.92
N GLY A 333 1.24 41.04 4.52
CA GLY A 333 1.76 41.16 5.87
C GLY A 333 2.89 40.16 6.05
#